data_AF-A0ABD3WSN4-F1
#
_entry.id   AF-A0ABD3WSN4-F1
#
_cell.length_a   1.000
_cell.length_b   1.000
_cell.length_c   1.000
_cell.angle_alpha   90.00
_cell.angle_beta   90.00
_cell.angle_gamma   90.00
#
_symmetry.space_group_name_H-M   'P 1'
#
loop_
_entity.id
_entity.type
_entity.pdbx_description
1 polymer ?
#
loop_
_entity_poly.entity_id
_entity_poly.type
_entity_poly.pdbx_seq_one_letter_code
_entity_poly.pdbx_strand_id
1 'polypeptide(L)'
;ISSDSTDFEMMNDMEMTNLCNSEIMKNLDQKLSHLQIQERTELKQLLIEYEHLFPDIPTRTNKIFHDVEIENSRPVKQHPYRMNPLKQAYLKKEVQYLLENDFIEP
;
A
#
# COMPACT_ATOMS: atom_id res chain seq x y z
N ILE A 1 -31.54 -14.58 -6.31
CA ILE A 1 -31.11 -14.57 -4.89
C ILE A 1 -30.17 -15.75 -4.72
N SER A 2 -28.87 -15.57 -4.97
CA SER A 2 -27.76 -16.47 -4.57
C SER A 2 -26.46 -15.98 -5.21
N SER A 3 -26.02 -14.77 -4.85
CA SER A 3 -24.68 -14.26 -5.19
C SER A 3 -24.07 -13.44 -4.05
N ASP A 4 -24.77 -13.34 -2.91
CA ASP A 4 -24.41 -12.41 -1.82
C ASP A 4 -23.51 -13.08 -0.76
N SER A 5 -23.30 -14.40 -0.86
CA SER A 5 -22.54 -15.18 0.14
C SER A 5 -21.05 -15.26 -0.19
N THR A 6 -20.66 -15.14 -1.46
CA THR A 6 -19.25 -15.18 -1.90
C THR A 6 -18.52 -13.86 -1.67
N ASP A 7 -19.24 -12.74 -1.62
CA ASP A 7 -18.66 -11.40 -1.41
C ASP A 7 -18.18 -11.17 0.02
N PHE A 8 -18.71 -11.90 1.00
CA PHE A 8 -18.44 -11.68 2.42
C PHE A 8 -17.19 -12.41 2.90
N GLU A 9 -16.92 -13.61 2.37
CA GLU A 9 -15.73 -14.40 2.69
C GLU A 9 -14.46 -13.79 2.06
N MET A 10 -14.59 -13.06 0.95
CA MET A 10 -13.45 -12.38 0.29
C MET A 10 -12.95 -11.12 1.02
N MET A 11 -13.67 -10.61 2.02
CA MET A 11 -13.28 -9.39 2.75
C MET A 11 -12.34 -9.65 3.93
N ASN A 12 -12.15 -10.91 4.33
CA ASN A 12 -11.28 -11.28 5.43
C ASN A 12 -9.80 -11.44 5.00
N ASP A 13 -9.54 -11.60 3.71
CA ASP A 13 -8.20 -11.77 3.13
C ASP A 13 -7.60 -10.49 2.52
N MET A 14 -8.35 -9.38 2.51
CA MET A 14 -7.74 -8.06 2.31
C MET A 14 -7.24 -7.53 3.65
N GLU A 15 -6.25 -8.21 4.24
CA GLU A 15 -5.27 -7.45 5.01
C GLU A 15 -4.77 -6.35 4.08
N MET A 16 -4.96 -5.08 4.46
CA MET A 16 -4.25 -3.99 3.81
C MET A 16 -2.79 -4.42 3.71
N THR A 17 -2.28 -4.53 2.50
CA THR A 17 -0.90 -4.96 2.23
C THR A 17 0.07 -3.82 2.56
N ASN A 18 -0.05 -3.31 3.79
CA ASN A 18 0.89 -2.37 4.35
C ASN A 18 2.26 -3.05 4.38
N LEU A 19 3.28 -2.30 3.97
CA LEU A 19 4.62 -2.82 4.00
C LEU A 19 5.03 -3.00 5.47
N CYS A 20 5.62 -4.14 5.80
CA CYS A 20 6.19 -4.41 7.13
C CYS A 20 7.72 -4.30 7.08
N ASN A 21 8.23 -3.28 6.40
CA ASN A 21 9.65 -3.06 6.21
C ASN A 21 10.35 -2.85 7.56
N SER A 22 9.73 -2.14 8.49
CA SER A 22 10.25 -1.91 9.84
C SER A 22 10.44 -3.22 10.63
N GLU A 23 9.56 -4.20 10.45
CA GLU A 23 9.69 -5.53 11.06
C GLU A 23 10.84 -6.34 10.45
N ILE A 24 11.05 -6.23 9.13
CA ILE A 24 12.17 -6.86 8.45
C ILE A 24 13.50 -6.23 8.90
N MET A 25 13.56 -4.90 8.98
CA MET A 25 14.73 -4.14 9.42
C MET A 25 15.16 -4.49 10.85
N LYS A 26 14.20 -4.80 11.74
CA LYS A 26 14.50 -5.28 13.11
C LYS A 26 15.05 -6.71 13.16
N ASN A 27 14.76 -7.53 12.16
CA ASN A 27 15.08 -8.96 12.13
C ASN A 27 16.10 -9.35 11.05
N LEU A 28 16.94 -8.40 10.60
CA LEU A 28 17.90 -8.63 9.53
C LEU A 28 18.86 -9.80 9.78
N ASP A 29 19.31 -10.01 11.02
CA ASP A 29 20.24 -11.12 11.33
C ASP A 29 19.63 -12.50 11.07
N GLN A 30 18.33 -12.66 11.34
CA GLN A 30 17.58 -13.88 11.04
C GLN A 30 17.31 -14.00 9.54
N LYS A 31 16.90 -12.91 8.88
CA LYS A 31 16.58 -12.90 7.44
C LYS A 31 17.82 -13.16 6.58
N LEU A 32 18.98 -12.69 7.01
CA LEU A 32 20.27 -12.84 6.34
C LEU A 32 21.09 -14.03 6.88
N SER A 33 20.46 -14.93 7.64
CA SER A 33 21.11 -16.08 8.28
C SER A 33 21.82 -17.04 7.32
N HIS A 34 21.39 -17.04 6.06
CA HIS A 34 21.93 -17.85 4.97
C HIS A 34 23.25 -17.32 4.38
N LEU A 35 23.58 -16.04 4.63
CA LEU A 35 24.81 -15.41 4.13
C LEU A 35 26.00 -15.67 5.05
N GLN A 36 27.20 -15.61 4.48
CA GLN A 36 28.43 -15.60 5.27
C GLN A 36 28.48 -14.36 6.18
N ILE A 37 29.24 -14.44 7.27
CA ILE A 37 29.31 -13.37 8.28
C ILE A 37 29.74 -12.04 7.66
N GLN A 38 30.71 -12.07 6.74
CA GLN A 38 31.20 -10.87 6.08
C GLN A 38 30.12 -10.23 5.19
N GLU A 39 29.50 -11.01 4.31
CA GLU A 39 28.44 -10.57 3.40
C GLU A 39 27.21 -10.03 4.16
N ARG A 40 26.83 -10.71 5.25
CA ARG A 40 25.73 -10.28 6.13
C ARG A 40 26.02 -8.92 6.75
N THR A 41 27.23 -8.74 7.27
CA THR A 41 27.65 -7.49 7.90
C THR A 41 27.60 -6.34 6.90
N GLU A 42 28.16 -6.54 5.71
CA GLU A 42 28.19 -5.53 4.66
C GLU A 42 26.77 -5.14 4.20
N LEU A 43 25.91 -6.12 3.92
CA LEU A 43 24.53 -5.85 3.51
C LEU A 43 23.72 -5.17 4.62
N LYS A 44 23.90 -5.58 5.87
CA LYS A 44 23.23 -4.95 7.02
C LYS A 44 23.65 -3.49 7.17
N GLN A 45 24.94 -3.19 7.03
CA GLN A 45 25.45 -1.83 7.07
C GLN A 45 24.81 -0.96 5.97
N LEU A 46 24.72 -1.50 4.75
CA LEU A 46 24.11 -0.81 3.61
C LEU A 46 22.61 -0.54 3.84
N LEU A 47 21.86 -1.52 4.34
CA LEU A 47 20.44 -1.36 4.63
C LEU A 47 20.19 -0.30 5.71
N ILE A 48 21.05 -0.24 6.73
CA ILE A 48 20.98 0.78 7.79
C ILE A 48 21.34 2.17 7.23
N GLU A 49 22.38 2.26 6.39
CA GLU A 49 22.77 3.52 5.73
C GLU A 49 21.61 4.11 4.91
N TYR A 50 20.84 3.26 4.23
CA TYR A 50 19.71 3.65 3.39
C TYR A 50 18.35 3.31 4.02
N GLU A 51 18.23 3.29 5.36
CA GLU A 51 16.99 2.91 6.07
C GLU A 51 15.78 3.73 5.62
N HIS A 52 15.98 5.01 5.32
CA HIS A 52 14.96 5.94 4.83
C HIS A 52 14.30 5.52 3.50
N LEU A 53 14.89 4.57 2.75
CA LEU A 53 14.30 4.02 1.53
C LEU A 53 13.28 2.91 1.81
N PHE A 54 13.20 2.42 3.05
CA PHE A 54 12.35 1.29 3.44
C PHE A 54 11.30 1.66 4.51
N PRO A 55 10.52 2.74 4.36
CA PRO A 55 9.40 3.00 5.25
C PRO A 55 8.26 1.99 5.04
N ASP A 56 7.42 1.82 6.04
CA ASP A 56 6.19 1.00 5.95
C ASP A 56 5.11 1.67 5.08
N ILE A 57 5.17 3.00 4.98
CA ILE A 57 4.29 3.82 4.15
C ILE A 57 5.06 4.22 2.88
N PRO A 58 4.56 3.86 1.68
CA PRO A 58 5.16 4.26 0.43
C PRO A 58 5.31 5.78 0.29
N THR A 59 6.38 6.24 -0.35
CA THR A 59 6.60 7.66 -0.63
C THR A 59 6.42 7.96 -2.12
N ARG A 60 6.26 9.25 -2.46
CA ARG A 60 6.10 9.72 -3.84
C ARG A 60 7.41 10.31 -4.37
N THR A 61 7.78 9.96 -5.60
CA THR A 61 8.87 10.63 -6.34
C THR A 61 8.36 11.88 -7.05
N ASN A 62 9.19 12.91 -7.14
CA ASN A 62 8.90 14.15 -7.89
C ASN A 62 9.64 14.19 -9.25
N LYS A 63 10.23 13.07 -9.68
CA LYS A 63 11.07 13.01 -10.89
C LYS A 63 10.29 12.77 -12.17
N ILE A 64 9.17 12.06 -12.10
CA ILE A 64 8.35 11.66 -13.25
C ILE A 64 6.89 11.79 -12.84
N PHE A 65 6.07 12.31 -13.75
CA PHE A 65 4.63 12.44 -13.62
C PHE A 65 3.97 11.71 -14.78
N HIS A 66 2.87 11.02 -14.51
CA HIS A 66 2.06 10.43 -15.56
C HIS A 66 1.09 11.48 -16.09
N ASP A 67 1.21 11.82 -17.37
CA ASP A 67 0.22 12.64 -18.08
C ASP A 67 -0.77 11.70 -18.78
N VAL A 68 -2.06 11.94 -18.56
CA VAL A 68 -3.14 11.15 -19.16
C VAL A 68 -3.71 11.95 -20.31
N GLU A 69 -3.32 11.60 -21.53
CA GLU A 69 -3.86 12.21 -22.74
C GLU A 69 -5.31 11.76 -22.96
N ILE A 70 -6.22 12.74 -23.05
CA ILE A 70 -7.64 12.49 -23.30
C ILE A 70 -7.96 12.88 -24.74
N GLU A 71 -8.47 11.96 -25.54
CA GLU A 71 -8.94 12.24 -26.89
C GLU A 71 -10.28 12.99 -26.85
N ASN A 72 -10.26 14.32 -27.04
CA ASN A 72 -11.41 15.22 -27.29
C ASN A 72 -12.74 14.85 -26.57
N SER A 73 -12.67 14.32 -25.36
CA SER A 73 -13.83 13.81 -24.63
C SER A 73 -14.27 14.83 -23.58
N ARG A 74 -15.59 14.92 -23.39
CA ARG A 74 -16.17 15.82 -22.38
C ARG A 74 -16.16 15.12 -21.01
N PRO A 75 -15.95 15.85 -19.90
CA PRO A 75 -16.04 15.28 -18.57
C PRO A 75 -17.38 14.57 -18.34
N VAL A 76 -17.33 13.39 -17.73
CA VAL A 76 -18.52 12.59 -17.39
C VAL A 76 -18.72 12.62 -15.88
N LYS A 77 -19.91 13.04 -15.45
CA LYS A 77 -20.33 13.01 -14.04
C LYS A 77 -21.34 11.88 -13.84
N GLN A 78 -20.98 10.88 -13.05
CA GLN A 78 -21.87 9.78 -12.67
C GLN A 78 -22.20 9.87 -11.19
N HIS A 79 -23.44 9.52 -10.82
CA HIS A 79 -23.83 9.43 -9.41
C HIS A 79 -23.26 8.15 -8.78
N PRO A 80 -22.69 8.20 -7.57
CA PRO A 80 -22.24 6.99 -6.88
C PRO A 80 -23.39 5.99 -6.69
N TYR A 81 -23.12 4.71 -6.90
CA TYR A 81 -24.10 3.66 -6.60
C TYR A 81 -24.28 3.48 -5.09
N ARG A 82 -25.44 2.96 -4.69
CA ARG A 82 -25.67 2.58 -3.29
C ARG A 82 -24.71 1.45 -2.89
N MET A 83 -24.08 1.61 -1.73
CA MET A 83 -23.13 0.63 -1.19
C MET A 83 -23.69 0.00 0.08
N ASN A 84 -23.41 -1.30 0.27
CA ASN A 84 -23.72 -2.01 1.52
C ASN A 84 -23.01 -1.31 2.70
N PRO A 85 -23.70 -1.07 3.84
CA PRO A 85 -23.12 -0.43 5.02
C PRO A 85 -21.78 -1.02 5.48
N LEU A 86 -21.57 -2.34 5.37
CA LEU A 86 -20.31 -2.98 5.76
C LEU A 86 -19.18 -2.58 4.82
N LYS A 87 -19.39 -2.66 3.49
CA LYS A 87 -18.44 -2.18 2.48
C LYS A 87 -18.15 -0.69 2.64
N GLN A 88 -19.17 0.11 2.98
CA GLN A 88 -19.01 1.54 3.23
C GLN A 88 -18.13 1.83 4.46
N ALA A 89 -18.21 1.03 5.52
CA ALA A 89 -17.36 1.18 6.70
C ALA A 89 -15.88 0.90 6.38
N TYR A 90 -15.59 -0.12 5.58
CA TYR A 90 -14.24 -0.40 5.09
C TYR A 90 -13.72 0.73 4.19
N LEU A 91 -14.50 1.13 3.18
CA LEU A 91 -14.13 2.23 2.28
C LEU A 91 -13.77 3.51 3.05
N LYS A 92 -14.52 3.85 4.09
CA LYS A 92 -14.22 5.02 4.92
C LYS A 92 -12.87 4.91 5.63
N LYS A 93 -12.50 3.72 6.11
CA LYS A 93 -11.19 3.50 6.74
C LYS A 93 -10.07 3.65 5.71
N GLU A 94 -10.23 3.09 4.53
CA GLU A 94 -9.24 3.20 3.44
C GLU A 94 -9.07 4.65 2.98
N VAL A 95 -10.18 5.36 2.73
CA VAL A 95 -10.14 6.77 2.35
C VAL A 95 -9.44 7.60 3.43
N GLN A 96 -9.70 7.31 4.71
CA GLN A 96 -9.03 7.99 5.82
C GLN A 96 -7.51 7.71 5.81
N TYR A 97 -7.10 6.45 5.62
CA TYR A 97 -5.69 6.09 5.49
C TYR A 97 -5.01 6.81 4.32
N LEU A 98 -5.64 6.86 3.15
CA LEU A 98 -5.09 7.52 1.97
C LEU A 98 -4.95 9.05 2.18
N LEU A 99 -5.91 9.68 2.87
CA LEU A 99 -5.86 11.10 3.22
C LEU A 99 -4.76 11.39 4.23
N GLU A 100 -4.63 10.57 5.28
CA GLU A 100 -3.60 10.75 6.32
C GLU A 100 -2.17 10.63 5.78
N ASN A 101 -1.99 9.88 4.69
CA ASN A 101 -0.70 9.63 4.05
C ASN A 101 -0.47 10.45 2.76
N ASP A 102 -1.28 11.47 2.49
CA ASP A 102 -1.13 12.38 1.33
C ASP A 102 -1.16 11.66 -0.04
N PHE A 103 -1.90 10.56 -0.14
CA PHE A 103 -2.09 9.83 -1.40
C PHE A 103 -3.26 10.38 -2.23
N ILE A 104 -4.24 11.03 -1.59
CA ILE A 104 -5.40 11.66 -2.23
C ILE A 104 -5.70 13.02 -1.58
N GLU A 105 -6.47 13.84 -2.28
CA GLU A 105 -6.93 15.17 -1.84
C GLU A 105 -8.46 15.31 -1.89
N PRO A 106 -9.08 16.22 -1.10
CA PRO A 106 -10.54 16.42 -1.05
C PRO A 106 -11.21 16.93 -2.32
#